data_AF-A0A7C6WVE7-F1
#
_entry.id   AF-A0A7C6WVE7-F1
#
_cell.length_a   1.000
_cell.length_b   1.000
_cell.length_c   1.000
_cell.angle_alpha   90.00
_cell.angle_beta   90.00
_cell.angle_gamma   90.00
#
_symmetry.space_group_name_H-M   'P 1'
#
loop_
_entity.id
_entity.type
_entity.pdbx_description
1 polymer ?
#
loop_
_entity_poly.entity_id
_entity_poly.type
_entity_poly.pdbx_seq_one_letter_code
_entity_poly.pdbx_strand_id
1 'polypeptide(L)' 'MAEFTTEELSEAHRALLSTLQKCEKIDAMKLGKSQQTLLKRRIAALKVALTLIEKEQDKNKRGEKTI' A
#
# COMPACT_ATOMS: atom_id res chain seq x y z
N MET A 1 1.54 19.99 2.93
CA MET A 1 2.06 18.67 2.51
C MET A 1 2.32 18.77 1.02
N ALA A 2 3.33 18.07 0.49
CA ALA A 2 3.52 18.03 -0.95
C ALA A 2 2.27 17.41 -1.60
N GLU A 3 1.77 18.04 -2.67
CA GLU A 3 0.76 17.40 -3.52
C GLU A 3 1.47 16.37 -4.40
N PHE A 4 0.92 15.16 -4.45
CA PHE A 4 1.42 14.08 -5.30
C PHE A 4 0.59 14.02 -6.57
N THR A 5 1.22 13.76 -7.71
CA THR A 5 0.48 13.58 -8.96
C THR A 5 -0.28 12.25 -8.97
N THR A 6 -1.28 12.13 -9.84
CA THR A 6 -2.03 10.88 -10.03
C THR A 6 -1.11 9.74 -10.47
N GLU A 7 -0.09 10.05 -11.28
CA GLU A 7 0.94 9.11 -11.72
C GLU A 7 1.79 8.63 -10.55
N GLU A 8 2.30 9.54 -9.71
CA GLU A 8 3.09 9.19 -8.52
C GLU A 8 2.30 8.28 -7.56
N LEU A 9 1.03 8.61 -7.32
CA LEU A 9 0.14 7.80 -6.49
C LEU A 9 -0.11 6.42 -7.11
N SER A 10 -0.30 6.34 -8.43
CA SER A 10 -0.50 5.08 -9.16
C SER A 10 0.74 4.19 -9.13
N GLU A 11 1.92 4.77 -9.35
CA GLU A 11 3.19 4.05 -9.27
C GLU A 11 3.47 3.52 -7.86
N ALA A 12 3.24 4.35 -6.84
CA ALA A 12 3.36 3.96 -5.44
C ALA A 12 2.37 2.83 -5.09
N HIS A 13 1.10 2.95 -5.49
CA HIS A 13 0.09 1.90 -5.29
C HIS A 13 0.54 0.58 -5.89
N ARG A 14 0.95 0.58 -7.16
CA ARG A 14 1.42 -0.60 -7.88
C ARG A 14 2.62 -1.25 -7.18
N ALA A 15 3.60 -0.46 -6.75
CA ALA A 15 4.80 -0.95 -6.08
C ALA A 15 4.47 -1.59 -4.71
N LEU A 16 3.61 -0.95 -3.91
CA LEU A 16 3.19 -1.44 -2.61
C LEU A 16 2.31 -2.69 -2.73
N LEU A 17 1.42 -2.74 -3.73
CA LEU A 17 0.58 -3.91 -4.00
C LEU A 17 1.43 -5.12 -4.38
N SER A 18 2.45 -4.95 -5.24
CA SER A 18 3.40 -6.02 -5.55
C SER A 18 4.13 -6.52 -4.30
N THR A 19 4.54 -5.59 -3.44
CA THR A 19 5.21 -5.92 -2.17
C THR A 19 4.30 -6.68 -1.22
N LEU A 20 3.02 -6.27 -1.12
CA LEU A 20 2.01 -6.96 -0.33
C LEU A 20 1.79 -8.39 -0.82
N GLN A 21 1.60 -8.59 -2.12
CA GLN A 21 1.42 -9.92 -2.71
C GLN A 21 2.62 -10.84 -2.45
N LYS A 22 3.85 -10.30 -2.49
CA LYS A 22 5.05 -11.05 -2.13
C LYS A 22 5.05 -11.44 -0.65
N CYS A 23 4.66 -10.53 0.23
CA CYS A 23 4.55 -10.81 1.67
C CYS A 23 3.49 -11.88 1.97
N GLU A 24 2.33 -11.82 1.31
CA GLU A 24 1.23 -12.79 1.52
C GLU A 24 1.58 -14.20 1.01
N LYS A 25 2.51 -14.32 0.05
CA LYS A 25 3.02 -15.61 -0.44
C LYS A 25 4.06 -16.25 0.48
N ILE A 26 4.57 -15.55 1.49
CA ILE A 26 5.55 -16.11 2.41
C ILE A 26 4.84 -17.07 3.37
N ASP A 27 5.30 -18.32 3.37
CA ASP A 27 4.87 -19.31 4.35
C ASP A 27 5.39 -18.96 5.74
N ALA A 28 4.51 -18.35 6.55
CA ALA A 28 4.84 -17.92 7.90
C ALA A 28 5.21 -19.09 8.83
N MET A 29 4.77 -20.33 8.56
CA MET A 29 5.09 -21.48 9.41
C MET A 29 6.57 -21.86 9.34
N LYS A 30 7.26 -21.51 8.25
CA LYS A 30 8.70 -21.74 8.06
C LYS A 30 9.58 -20.67 8.70
N LEU A 31 8.99 -19.62 9.26
CA LEU A 31 9.70 -18.49 9.87
C LEU A 31 9.80 -18.65 11.39
N GLY A 32 10.85 -18.06 11.97
CA GLY A 32 10.94 -17.90 13.44
C GLY A 32 9.89 -16.92 13.98
N LYS A 33 9.58 -16.97 15.29
CA LYS A 33 8.53 -16.15 15.93
C LYS A 33 8.66 -14.64 15.65
N SER A 34 9.88 -14.11 15.68
CA SER A 34 10.14 -12.68 15.41
C SER A 34 9.85 -12.32 13.95
N GLN A 35 10.25 -13.17 13.01
CA GLN A 35 10.02 -13.01 11.58
C GLN A 35 8.53 -13.11 11.24
N GLN A 36 7.79 -14.04 11.86
CA GLN A 36 6.33 -14.13 11.73
C GLN A 36 5.64 -12.85 12.18
N THR A 37 6.05 -12.32 13.34
CA THR A 37 5.50 -11.07 13.87
C THR A 37 5.79 -9.89 12.94
N LEU A 38 7.03 -9.81 12.42
CA LEU A 38 7.43 -8.78 11.47
C LEU A 38 6.63 -8.86 10.17
N LEU A 39 6.44 -10.06 9.62
CA LEU A 39 5.67 -10.29 8.41
C LEU A 39 4.22 -9.83 8.57
N LYS A 40 3.57 -10.21 9.69
CA LYS A 40 2.20 -9.77 10.01
C LYS A 40 2.09 -8.25 10.09
N ARG A 41 3.04 -7.59 10.76
CA ARG A 41 3.07 -6.12 10.88
C ARG A 41 3.30 -5.43 9.53
N ARG A 42 4.19 -5.95 8.69
CA ARG A 42 4.43 -5.43 7.34
C ARG A 42 3.18 -5.52 6.46
N ILE A 43 2.51 -6.67 6.46
CA ILE A 43 1.24 -6.86 5.73
C ILE A 43 0.19 -5.84 6.19
N ALA A 44 0.02 -5.66 7.50
CA ALA A 44 -0.92 -4.68 8.03
C ALA A 44 -0.58 -3.24 7.61
N ALA A 45 0.70 -2.84 7.70
CA ALA A 45 1.14 -1.51 7.29
C ALA A 45 0.94 -1.26 5.78
N LEU A 46 1.23 -2.26 4.93
CA LEU A 46 1.02 -2.18 3.49
C LEU A 46 -0.46 -2.00 3.13
N LYS A 47 -1.36 -2.74 3.81
CA LYS A 47 -2.81 -2.57 3.62
C LYS A 47 -3.27 -1.16 3.97
N VAL A 48 -2.81 -0.62 5.10
CA VAL A 48 -3.11 0.77 5.50
C VAL A 48 -2.57 1.76 4.46
N ALA A 49 -1.33 1.60 4.00
CA ALA A 49 -0.73 2.48 3.01
C ALA A 49 -1.51 2.48 1.69
N LEU A 50 -1.92 1.30 1.20
CA LEU A 50 -2.74 1.17 -0.02
C LEU A 50 -4.09 1.89 0.13
N THR A 51 -4.79 1.69 1.25
CA THR A 51 -6.06 2.39 1.52
C THR A 51 -5.90 3.91 1.57
N LEU A 52 -4.78 4.41 2.11
CA LEU A 52 -4.50 5.84 2.14
C LEU A 52 -4.24 6.41 0.74
N ILE A 53 -3.50 5.67 -0.11
CA ILE A 53 -3.26 6.07 -1.50
C ILE A 53 -4.57 6.07 -2.29
N GLU A 54 -5.39 5.04 -2.17
CA GLU A 54 -6.71 4.96 -2.83
C GLU A 54 -7.60 6.14 -2.42
N LYS A 55 -7.61 6.48 -1.13
CA LYS A 55 -8.35 7.65 -0.62
C LYS A 55 -7.85 8.95 -1.24
N GLU A 56 -6.55 9.10 -1.45
CA GLU A 56 -5.97 10.29 -2.07
C GLU A 56 -6.28 10.36 -3.56
N GLN A 57 -6.16 9.24 -4.29
CA GLN A 57 -6.59 9.13 -5.68
C GLN A 57 -8.06 9.51 -5.88
N ASP A 58 -8.94 9.09 -4.97
CA ASP A 58 -10.36 9.45 -5.02
C ASP A 58 -10.62 10.93 -4.70
N LYS A 59 -9.76 11.59 -3.94
CA LYS A 59 -9.82 13.06 -3.79
C LYS A 59 -9.40 13.76 -5.08
N ASN A 60 -8.30 13.34 -5.71
CA ASN A 60 -7.82 13.93 -6.96
C ASN A 60 -8.90 13.85 -8.06
N LYS A 61 -9.54 12.69 -8.23
CA LYS A 61 -10.66 12.49 -9.16
C LYS A 61 -11.88 13.39 -8.89
N ARG A 62 -12.10 13.82 -7.65
CA ARG A 62 -13.20 14.73 -7.29
C ARG A 62 -12.82 16.19 -7.49
N GLY A 63 -11.56 16.55 -7.30
CA GLY A 63 -11.02 17.88 -7.61
C GLY A 63 -11.10 18.19 -9.11
N GLU A 64 -10.77 17.21 -9.96
CA GLU A 64 -10.82 17.34 -11.43
C GLU A 64 -12.24 17.51 -12.00
N LYS A 65 -13.29 17.10 -11.27
CA LYS A 65 -14.70 17.22 -11.72
C LYS A 65 -15.33 18.60 -11.48
N THR A 66 -14.61 19.53 -10.84
CA THR A 66 -15.16 20.83 -10.43
C THR A 66 -14.70 21.99 -11.33
N ILE A 67 -13.98 21.72 -12.42
CA ILE A 67 -13.49 22.72 -13.39
C ILE A 67 -14.18 22.52 -14.74
#